data_AF-A0A7K2JNZ9-F1
#
_entry.id   AF-A0A7K2JNZ9-F1
#
_cell.length_a   1.000
_cell.length_b   1.000
_cell.length_c   1.000
_cell.angle_alpha   90.00
_cell.angle_beta   90.00
_cell.angle_gamma   90.00
#
_symmetry.space_group_name_H-M   'P 1'
#
loop_
_entity.id
_entity.type
_entity.pdbx_description
1 polymer ?
#
loop_
_entity_poly.entity_id
_entity_poly.type
_entity_poly.pdbx_seq_one_letter_code
_entity_poly.pdbx_strand_id
1 'polypeptide(L)'
;MIITPLTLAADRDIPGPLLTELTALYASHRAFHALSGDFADPDDIRPEQVAAALADELAVPGAEVLLARDGGRLVGVAITLARHPDPADPDPWIGLLMVDAHLGRRGHGRRLASLVEDRFRAAGHAGLRLAVLDGNSDALAFWTALGYETVDHRRDLRAARPCTVLRKALRIPRRAARVAVLDPDGAVFLLRYDNVEVGVYWAMPGGGLEGDEDPREGALREVREETGWTDLEPGPLLCTWEHDFTHLHEGPVRQHEHIYVAHGPRREPTGPDLAAAHAADGILTWRWWSRAELAGAPEALWPPDLPRLLDAFEAGGGDRRQG
;
A
#
# COMPACT_ATOMS: atom_id res chain seq x y z
N MET A 1 7.70 -19.00 -1.21
CA MET A 1 8.72 -18.10 -0.63
C MET A 1 8.32 -17.73 0.79
N ILE A 2 9.26 -17.89 1.71
CA ILE A 2 9.20 -17.49 3.13
C ILE A 2 10.46 -16.66 3.40
N ILE A 3 10.35 -15.61 4.23
CA ILE A 3 11.50 -14.84 4.70
C ILE A 3 11.73 -15.06 6.19
N THR A 4 12.98 -15.26 6.59
CA THR A 4 13.38 -15.47 7.99
C THR A 4 14.65 -14.67 8.31
N PRO A 5 14.77 -14.08 9.51
CA PRO A 5 16.04 -13.48 9.93
C PRO A 5 17.19 -14.49 9.90
N LEU A 6 18.35 -14.03 9.47
CA LEU A 6 19.62 -14.76 9.57
C LEU A 6 19.92 -15.03 11.05
N THR A 7 20.10 -16.30 11.38
CA THR A 7 20.48 -16.72 12.73
C THR A 7 21.96 -17.12 12.73
N LEU A 8 22.74 -16.47 13.59
CA LEU A 8 24.15 -16.79 13.79
C LEU A 8 24.33 -17.99 14.71
N ALA A 9 25.45 -18.70 14.57
CA ALA A 9 25.87 -19.72 15.51
C ALA A 9 26.29 -19.11 16.86
N ALA A 10 26.56 -19.96 17.85
CA ALA A 10 26.85 -19.52 19.23
C ALA A 10 28.13 -18.66 19.34
N ASP A 11 29.08 -18.87 18.43
CA ASP A 11 30.30 -18.07 18.24
C ASP A 11 30.07 -16.78 17.44
N ARG A 12 28.83 -16.51 17.04
CA ARG A 12 28.41 -15.40 16.17
C ARG A 12 28.84 -15.54 14.70
N ASP A 13 29.22 -16.74 14.26
CA ASP A 13 29.52 -16.99 12.86
C ASP A 13 28.27 -17.38 12.04
N ILE A 14 28.34 -17.14 10.74
CA ILE A 14 27.34 -17.65 9.79
C ILE A 14 27.58 -19.16 9.60
N PRO A 15 26.57 -20.03 9.77
CA PRO A 15 26.73 -21.46 9.56
C PRO A 15 27.33 -21.79 8.18
N GLY A 16 28.36 -22.64 8.14
CA GLY A 16 29.11 -22.95 6.92
C GLY A 16 28.26 -23.26 5.68
N PRO A 17 27.27 -24.18 5.74
CA PRO A 17 26.40 -24.46 4.60
C PRO A 17 25.61 -23.24 4.11
N LEU A 18 25.14 -22.39 5.04
CA LEU A 18 24.44 -21.16 4.70
C LEU A 18 25.39 -20.13 4.08
N LEU A 19 26.61 -20.02 4.60
CA LEU A 19 27.62 -19.14 4.03
C LEU A 19 27.95 -19.54 2.59
N THR A 20 28.02 -20.84 2.29
CA THR A 20 28.19 -21.33 0.91
C THR A 20 27.02 -20.90 0.01
N GLU A 21 25.77 -21.05 0.45
CA GLU A 21 24.60 -20.60 -0.31
C GLU A 21 24.60 -19.08 -0.54
N LEU A 22 24.93 -18.30 0.48
CA LEU A 22 25.03 -16.84 0.39
C LEU A 22 26.16 -16.41 -0.55
N THR A 23 27.31 -17.10 -0.50
CA THR A 23 28.43 -16.81 -1.40
C THR A 23 28.04 -17.03 -2.86
N ALA A 24 27.36 -18.13 -3.17
CA ALA A 24 26.85 -18.40 -4.51
C ALA A 24 25.82 -17.35 -4.96
N LEU A 25 24.95 -16.90 -4.04
CA LEU A 25 23.98 -15.84 -4.32
C LEU A 25 24.68 -14.53 -4.70
N TYR A 26 25.67 -14.08 -3.91
CA TYR A 26 26.44 -12.88 -4.20
C TYR A 26 27.22 -13.02 -5.52
N ALA A 27 27.91 -14.14 -5.73
CA ALA A 27 28.64 -14.43 -6.97
C ALA A 27 27.75 -14.38 -8.23
N SER A 28 26.44 -14.61 -8.11
CA SER A 28 25.50 -14.51 -9.24
C SER A 28 25.27 -13.06 -9.74
N HIS A 29 25.71 -12.04 -8.98
CA HIS A 29 25.46 -10.61 -9.24
C HIS A 29 26.70 -9.81 -9.67
N ARG A 30 27.55 -10.39 -10.54
CA ARG A 30 28.78 -9.76 -11.05
C ARG A 30 28.63 -8.31 -11.47
N ALA A 31 27.62 -7.98 -12.29
CA ALA A 31 27.45 -6.63 -12.82
C ALA A 31 27.13 -5.60 -11.72
N PHE A 32 26.34 -6.00 -10.72
CA PHE A 32 26.06 -5.16 -9.56
C PHE A 32 27.33 -4.94 -8.73
N HIS A 33 28.11 -5.99 -8.47
CA HIS A 33 29.35 -5.86 -7.70
C HIS A 33 30.44 -5.05 -8.42
N ALA A 34 30.51 -5.14 -9.76
CA ALA A 34 31.38 -4.28 -10.56
C ALA A 34 30.94 -2.80 -10.52
N LEU A 35 29.63 -2.54 -10.45
CA LEU A 35 29.10 -1.18 -10.33
C LEU A 35 29.30 -0.62 -8.92
N SER A 36 29.01 -1.42 -7.89
CA SER A 36 29.07 -0.97 -6.51
C SER A 36 30.51 -0.86 -6.00
N GLY A 37 31.40 -1.75 -6.44
CA GLY A 37 32.76 -1.85 -5.93
C GLY A 37 32.83 -2.41 -4.51
N ASP A 38 31.78 -3.09 -4.03
CA ASP A 38 31.76 -3.68 -2.69
C ASP A 38 32.75 -4.86 -2.56
N PHE A 39 33.06 -5.52 -3.67
CA PHE A 39 34.04 -6.60 -3.75
C PHE A 39 35.16 -6.22 -4.71
N ALA A 40 36.41 -6.44 -4.29
CA ALA A 40 37.59 -6.07 -5.07
C ALA A 40 37.65 -6.80 -6.42
N ASP A 41 37.25 -8.08 -6.44
CA ASP A 41 37.11 -8.87 -7.67
C ASP A 41 35.67 -9.43 -7.76
N PRO A 42 34.82 -8.86 -8.62
CA PRO A 42 33.46 -9.36 -8.86
C PRO A 42 33.40 -10.77 -9.46
N ASP A 43 34.51 -11.30 -10.00
CA ASP A 43 34.61 -12.63 -10.58
C ASP A 43 35.13 -13.69 -9.57
N ASP A 44 35.64 -13.27 -8.40
CA ASP A 44 36.16 -14.15 -7.33
C ASP A 44 35.64 -13.72 -5.95
N ILE A 45 34.33 -13.81 -5.75
CA ILE A 45 33.69 -13.53 -4.44
C ILE A 45 33.85 -14.74 -3.52
N ARG A 46 34.54 -14.54 -2.39
CA ARG A 46 34.89 -15.60 -1.44
C ARG A 46 34.01 -15.59 -0.19
N PRO A 47 33.83 -16.77 0.46
CA PRO A 47 33.02 -16.87 1.69
C PRO A 47 33.41 -15.88 2.79
N GLU A 48 34.71 -15.67 3.02
CA GLU A 48 35.19 -14.74 4.05
C GLU A 48 34.82 -13.28 3.77
N GLN A 49 34.74 -12.89 2.50
CA GLN A 49 34.34 -11.53 2.12
C GLN A 49 32.84 -11.33 2.33
N VAL A 50 32.02 -12.32 1.99
CA VAL A 50 30.56 -12.28 2.20
C VAL A 50 30.24 -12.32 3.69
N ALA A 51 30.95 -13.13 4.47
CA ALA A 51 30.82 -13.17 5.92
C ALA A 51 31.16 -11.81 6.55
N ALA A 52 32.28 -11.18 6.15
CA ALA A 52 32.67 -9.86 6.63
C ALA A 52 31.63 -8.79 6.27
N ALA A 53 31.18 -8.76 5.02
CA ALA A 53 30.16 -7.80 4.56
C ALA A 53 28.84 -7.94 5.35
N LEU A 54 28.37 -9.16 5.60
CA LEU A 54 27.15 -9.39 6.38
C LEU A 54 27.36 -9.12 7.88
N ALA A 55 28.56 -9.33 8.41
CA ALA A 55 28.89 -8.99 9.79
C ALA A 55 28.85 -7.47 10.02
N ASP A 56 29.36 -6.67 9.07
CA ASP A 56 29.31 -5.21 9.12
C ASP A 56 27.86 -4.70 9.11
N GLU A 57 26.97 -5.36 8.35
CA GLU A 57 25.54 -5.06 8.31
C GLU A 57 24.87 -5.35 9.64
N LEU A 58 25.11 -6.54 10.21
CA LEU A 58 24.54 -6.96 11.49
C LEU A 58 25.09 -6.18 12.68
N ALA A 59 26.24 -5.51 12.54
CA ALA A 59 26.79 -4.62 13.55
C ALA A 59 25.99 -3.31 13.66
N VAL A 60 25.21 -2.93 12.63
CA VAL A 60 24.37 -1.73 12.66
C VAL A 60 23.14 -1.97 13.54
N PRO A 61 22.92 -1.17 14.60
CA PRO A 61 21.75 -1.33 15.46
C PRO A 61 20.43 -1.22 14.69
N GLY A 62 19.58 -2.26 14.80
CA GLY A 62 18.29 -2.30 14.13
C GLY A 62 18.35 -2.75 12.66
N ALA A 63 19.52 -3.17 12.16
CA ALA A 63 19.62 -3.87 10.89
C ALA A 63 19.24 -5.35 11.04
N GLU A 64 18.59 -5.90 10.02
CA GLU A 64 18.29 -7.33 9.88
C GLU A 64 18.75 -7.81 8.51
N VAL A 65 19.29 -9.03 8.46
CA VAL A 65 19.51 -9.78 7.21
C VAL A 65 18.42 -10.83 7.11
N LEU A 66 17.56 -10.73 6.10
CA LEU A 66 16.42 -11.60 5.85
C LEU A 66 16.75 -12.57 4.71
N LEU A 67 16.65 -13.87 5.00
CA LEU A 67 16.86 -14.95 4.04
C LEU A 67 15.54 -15.30 3.36
N ALA A 68 15.49 -15.23 2.03
CA ALA A 68 14.33 -15.65 1.27
C ALA A 68 14.51 -17.09 0.77
N ARG A 69 13.66 -18.01 1.23
CA ARG A 69 13.67 -19.41 0.78
C ARG A 69 12.40 -19.77 0.00
N ASP A 70 12.56 -20.52 -1.07
CA ASP A 70 11.46 -21.07 -1.87
C ASP A 70 11.70 -22.57 -2.12
N GLY A 71 10.80 -23.42 -1.65
CA GLY A 71 11.01 -24.88 -1.66
C GLY A 71 12.27 -25.32 -0.88
N GLY A 72 12.66 -24.60 0.17
CA GLY A 72 13.85 -24.87 0.97
C GLY A 72 15.17 -24.30 0.41
N ARG A 73 15.22 -23.96 -0.89
CA ARG A 73 16.38 -23.33 -1.52
C ARG A 73 16.45 -21.83 -1.17
N LEU A 74 17.64 -21.33 -0.86
CA LEU A 74 17.89 -19.88 -0.77
C LEU A 74 17.75 -19.26 -2.17
N VAL A 75 16.82 -18.33 -2.32
CA VAL A 75 16.53 -17.65 -3.59
C VAL A 75 16.84 -16.16 -3.55
N GLY A 76 17.08 -15.60 -2.38
CA GLY A 76 17.45 -14.19 -2.23
C GLY A 76 17.76 -13.80 -0.79
N VAL A 77 18.23 -12.58 -0.64
CA VAL A 77 18.50 -11.92 0.64
C VAL A 77 17.99 -10.48 0.58
N ALA A 78 17.46 -10.00 1.70
CA ALA A 78 17.18 -8.58 1.89
C ALA A 78 17.88 -8.10 3.17
N ILE A 79 18.50 -6.93 3.12
CA ILE A 79 19.07 -6.26 4.28
C ILE A 79 18.22 -5.04 4.55
N THR A 80 17.69 -4.96 5.76
CA THR A 80 16.74 -3.93 6.15
C THR A 80 17.21 -3.22 7.39
N LEU A 81 16.89 -1.93 7.53
CA LEU A 81 17.23 -1.12 8.69
C LEU A 81 15.96 -0.47 9.23
N ALA A 82 15.57 -0.81 10.45
CA ALA A 82 14.32 -0.33 11.04
C ALA A 82 14.35 1.16 11.44
N ARG A 83 15.54 1.71 11.67
CA ARG A 83 15.74 3.12 12.01
C ARG A 83 16.98 3.65 11.30
N HIS A 84 16.80 4.66 10.45
CA HIS A 84 17.91 5.31 9.79
C HIS A 84 18.78 6.10 10.80
N PRO A 85 20.11 6.20 10.62
CA PRO A 85 20.98 6.93 11.56
C PRO A 85 20.75 8.44 11.58
N ASP A 86 20.25 9.00 10.47
CA ASP A 86 19.79 10.39 10.39
C ASP A 86 18.42 10.52 11.06
N PRO A 87 18.28 11.25 12.18
CA PRO A 87 17.00 11.43 12.86
C PRO A 87 15.97 12.20 12.04
N ALA A 88 16.37 12.91 10.98
CA ALA A 88 15.44 13.55 10.05
C ALA A 88 14.81 12.58 9.04
N ASP A 89 15.26 11.32 9.01
CA ASP A 89 14.75 10.27 8.14
C ASP A 89 13.94 9.25 8.97
N PRO A 90 12.60 9.42 9.06
CA PRO A 90 11.75 8.61 9.93
C PRO A 90 11.40 7.25 9.34
N ASP A 91 11.64 7.03 8.05
CA ASP A 91 11.26 5.80 7.37
C ASP A 91 12.32 4.71 7.62
N PRO A 92 11.91 3.42 7.73
CA PRO A 92 12.82 2.30 7.62
C PRO A 92 13.41 2.20 6.20
N TRP A 93 14.47 1.41 6.05
CA TRP A 93 15.24 1.29 4.82
C TRP A 93 15.40 -0.15 4.35
N ILE A 94 15.34 -0.36 3.03
CA ILE A 94 15.94 -1.52 2.36
C ILE A 94 17.34 -1.10 1.91
N GLY A 95 18.37 -1.64 2.56
CA GLY A 95 19.76 -1.41 2.21
C GLY A 95 20.24 -2.28 1.05
N LEU A 96 19.75 -3.52 0.98
CA LEU A 96 20.03 -4.45 -0.11
C LEU A 96 18.79 -5.32 -0.36
N LEU A 97 18.48 -5.59 -1.62
CA LEU A 97 17.60 -6.69 -2.01
C LEU A 97 18.23 -7.38 -3.20
N MET A 98 18.53 -8.66 -3.04
CA MET A 98 19.21 -9.46 -4.06
C MET A 98 18.48 -10.80 -4.20
N VAL A 99 18.25 -11.21 -5.45
CA VAL A 99 17.63 -12.50 -5.79
C VAL A 99 18.56 -13.22 -6.75
N ASP A 100 18.81 -14.51 -6.54
CA ASP A 100 19.70 -15.33 -7.37
C ASP A 100 19.46 -15.08 -8.86
N ALA A 101 20.48 -14.54 -9.54
CA ALA A 101 20.37 -14.08 -10.93
C ALA A 101 20.05 -15.23 -11.91
N HIS A 102 20.33 -16.48 -11.52
CA HIS A 102 20.08 -17.66 -12.34
C HIS A 102 18.61 -18.11 -12.31
N LEU A 103 17.77 -17.57 -11.41
CA LEU A 103 16.36 -17.93 -11.31
C LEU A 103 15.47 -17.23 -12.37
N GLY A 104 16.04 -16.26 -13.10
CA GLY A 104 15.33 -15.49 -14.12
C GLY A 104 14.23 -14.58 -13.56
N ARG A 105 13.49 -13.90 -14.46
CA ARG A 105 12.43 -12.94 -14.09
C ARG A 105 11.11 -13.64 -13.74
N ARG A 106 11.11 -14.49 -12.71
CA ARG A 106 9.94 -15.27 -12.25
C ARG A 106 9.14 -14.60 -11.12
N GLY A 107 9.38 -13.32 -10.87
CA GLY A 107 8.67 -12.55 -9.85
C GLY A 107 9.19 -12.69 -8.43
N HIS A 108 10.30 -13.42 -8.21
CA HIS A 108 10.94 -13.55 -6.88
C HIS A 108 11.30 -12.19 -6.26
N GLY A 109 11.85 -11.26 -7.04
CA GLY A 109 12.17 -9.91 -6.56
C GLY A 109 10.94 -9.16 -6.06
N ARG A 110 9.84 -9.16 -6.83
CA ARG A 110 8.56 -8.56 -6.43
C ARG A 110 8.03 -9.20 -5.15
N ARG A 111 8.04 -10.53 -5.07
CA ARG A 111 7.54 -11.26 -3.90
C ARG A 111 8.38 -10.99 -2.65
N LEU A 112 9.70 -10.91 -2.77
CA LEU A 112 10.58 -10.57 -1.67
C LEU A 112 10.36 -9.12 -1.19
N ALA A 113 10.27 -8.16 -2.12
CA ALA A 113 9.97 -6.77 -1.79
C ALA A 113 8.63 -6.65 -1.06
N SER A 114 7.55 -7.28 -1.57
CA SER A 114 6.24 -7.28 -0.89
C SER A 114 6.29 -7.88 0.51
N LEU A 115 7.02 -8.98 0.73
CA LEU A 115 7.15 -9.56 2.07
C LEU A 115 7.91 -8.64 3.04
N VAL A 116 8.88 -7.85 2.55
CA VAL A 116 9.57 -6.83 3.36
C VAL A 116 8.65 -5.64 3.65
N GLU A 117 7.92 -5.15 2.65
CA GLU A 117 6.91 -4.12 2.80
C GLU A 117 5.84 -4.53 3.84
N ASP A 118 5.36 -5.77 3.78
CA ASP A 118 4.38 -6.32 4.71
C ASP A 118 4.90 -6.36 6.15
N ARG A 119 6.17 -6.70 6.36
CA ARG A 119 6.80 -6.67 7.70
C ARG A 119 6.84 -5.26 8.27
N PHE A 120 7.28 -4.28 7.49
CA PHE A 120 7.34 -2.89 7.97
C PHE A 120 5.96 -2.29 8.17
N ARG A 121 4.99 -2.63 7.32
CA ARG A 121 3.59 -2.25 7.51
C ARG A 121 3.03 -2.84 8.80
N ALA A 122 3.26 -4.12 9.07
CA ALA A 122 2.82 -4.78 10.31
C ALA A 122 3.50 -4.21 11.57
N ALA A 123 4.70 -3.64 11.42
CA ALA A 123 5.40 -2.91 12.47
C ALA A 123 4.96 -1.43 12.61
N GLY A 124 3.94 -0.99 11.86
CA GLY A 124 3.34 0.34 11.97
C GLY A 124 4.06 1.44 11.18
N HIS A 125 4.96 1.09 10.26
CA HIS A 125 5.62 2.08 9.41
C HIS A 125 4.73 2.50 8.23
N ALA A 126 4.60 3.81 8.02
CA ALA A 126 3.80 4.41 6.94
C ALA A 126 4.58 4.60 5.63
N GLY A 127 5.87 4.27 5.61
CA GLY A 127 6.74 4.41 4.46
C GLY A 127 7.93 3.48 4.53
N LEU A 128 8.60 3.31 3.38
CA LEU A 128 9.82 2.53 3.24
C LEU A 128 10.70 3.19 2.20
N ARG A 129 11.97 3.36 2.53
CA ARG A 129 12.97 3.98 1.65
C ARG A 129 14.02 2.99 1.19
N LEU A 130 14.68 3.35 0.10
CA LEU A 130 15.86 2.68 -0.41
C LEU A 130 16.67 3.66 -1.26
N ALA A 131 17.93 3.30 -1.52
CA ALA A 131 18.78 4.02 -2.46
C ALA A 131 19.20 3.09 -3.59
N VAL A 132 19.11 3.58 -4.83
CA VAL A 132 19.63 2.91 -6.02
C VAL A 132 20.88 3.67 -6.46
N LEU A 133 21.99 2.96 -6.62
CA LEU A 133 23.22 3.54 -7.19
C LEU A 133 22.93 4.13 -8.57
N ASP A 134 23.40 5.35 -8.82
CA ASP A 134 23.32 5.95 -10.14
C ASP A 134 24.09 5.07 -11.15
N GLY A 135 23.47 4.78 -12.29
CA GLY A 135 23.97 3.81 -13.26
C GLY A 135 23.34 2.41 -13.16
N ASN A 136 22.58 2.11 -12.09
CA ASN A 136 21.79 0.89 -12.00
C ASN A 136 20.36 1.09 -12.54
N SER A 137 20.23 1.28 -13.86
CA SER A 137 18.93 1.55 -14.50
C SER A 137 17.92 0.41 -14.33
N ASP A 138 18.40 -0.83 -14.27
CA ASP A 138 17.56 -2.01 -14.08
C ASP A 138 16.91 -2.03 -12.69
N ALA A 139 17.69 -1.72 -11.64
CA ALA A 139 17.15 -1.62 -10.29
C ALA A 139 16.18 -0.42 -10.17
N LEU A 140 16.52 0.73 -10.75
CA LEU A 140 15.63 1.89 -10.74
C LEU A 140 14.29 1.56 -11.38
N ALA A 141 14.29 0.96 -12.58
CA ALA A 141 13.08 0.53 -13.27
C ALA A 141 12.29 -0.52 -12.47
N PHE A 142 12.98 -1.46 -11.81
CA PHE A 142 12.35 -2.45 -10.94
C PHE A 142 11.60 -1.80 -9.78
N TRP A 143 12.25 -0.91 -9.03
CA TRP A 143 11.64 -0.25 -7.87
C TRP A 143 10.51 0.70 -8.26
N THR A 144 10.69 1.48 -9.33
CA THR A 144 9.61 2.33 -9.87
C THR A 144 8.40 1.48 -10.27
N ALA A 145 8.60 0.32 -10.90
CA ALA A 145 7.51 -0.59 -11.23
C ALA A 145 6.82 -1.24 -10.01
N LEU A 146 7.40 -1.13 -8.82
CA LEU A 146 6.79 -1.53 -7.55
C LEU A 146 6.10 -0.37 -6.82
N GLY A 147 6.09 0.83 -7.39
CA GLY A 147 5.47 2.02 -6.82
C GLY A 147 6.37 2.81 -5.87
N TYR A 148 7.69 2.66 -5.99
CA TYR A 148 8.64 3.56 -5.33
C TYR A 148 8.86 4.80 -6.19
N GLU A 149 8.78 5.97 -5.57
CA GLU A 149 8.93 7.28 -6.20
C GLU A 149 10.25 7.92 -5.77
N THR A 150 10.91 8.62 -6.69
CA THR A 150 12.12 9.38 -6.37
C THR A 150 11.79 10.53 -5.44
N VAL A 151 12.49 10.64 -4.32
CA VAL A 151 12.31 11.71 -3.33
C VAL A 151 13.56 12.56 -3.11
N ASP A 152 14.75 12.05 -3.45
CA ASP A 152 16.01 12.75 -3.24
C ASP A 152 17.14 12.16 -4.13
N HIS A 153 18.23 12.90 -4.28
CA HIS A 153 19.49 12.44 -4.87
C HIS A 153 20.65 12.77 -3.92
N ARG A 154 21.32 11.76 -3.38
CA ARG A 154 22.37 11.95 -2.38
C ARG A 154 23.46 10.89 -2.49
N ARG A 155 24.56 11.09 -1.74
CA ARG A 155 25.64 10.11 -1.64
C ARG A 155 25.34 9.09 -0.55
N ASP A 156 25.66 7.82 -0.79
CA ASP A 156 25.54 6.80 0.26
C ASP A 156 26.54 7.01 1.41
N LEU A 157 26.23 6.43 2.57
CA LEU A 157 27.03 6.59 3.79
C LEU A 157 28.31 5.75 3.79
N ARG A 158 28.44 4.77 2.88
CA ARG A 158 29.55 3.80 2.89
C ARG A 158 30.74 4.25 2.07
N ALA A 159 30.49 4.60 0.82
CA ALA A 159 31.52 4.89 -0.17
C ALA A 159 31.30 6.24 -0.85
N ALA A 160 30.36 7.05 -0.33
CA ALA A 160 29.98 8.35 -0.87
C ALA A 160 29.57 8.25 -2.36
N ARG A 161 28.98 7.13 -2.78
CA ARG A 161 28.55 6.89 -4.18
C ARG A 161 27.26 7.64 -4.46
N PRO A 162 27.08 8.25 -5.65
CA PRO A 162 25.85 8.94 -6.00
C PRO A 162 24.69 7.94 -6.14
N CYS A 163 23.57 8.26 -5.51
CA CYS A 163 22.37 7.43 -5.49
C CYS A 163 21.11 8.27 -5.70
N THR A 164 20.13 7.64 -6.34
CA THR A 164 18.75 8.07 -6.34
C THR A 164 18.02 7.45 -5.16
N VAL A 165 17.47 8.27 -4.27
CA VAL A 165 16.68 7.80 -3.12
C VAL A 165 15.23 7.70 -3.54
N LEU A 166 14.65 6.53 -3.28
CA LEU A 166 13.24 6.28 -3.52
C LEU A 166 12.49 6.01 -2.23
N ARG A 167 11.21 6.37 -2.22
CA ARG A 167 10.27 6.12 -1.13
C ARG A 167 8.99 5.50 -1.69
N LYS A 168 8.42 4.55 -0.95
CA LYS A 168 7.06 4.07 -1.16
C LYS A 168 6.25 4.29 0.11
N ALA A 169 5.03 4.82 -0.04
CA ALA A 169 4.07 4.85 1.06
C ALA A 169 3.60 3.42 1.35
N LEU A 170 3.73 2.97 2.60
CA LEU A 170 3.21 1.68 3.04
C LEU A 170 1.77 1.88 3.48
N ARG A 171 0.85 1.68 2.55
CA ARG A 171 -0.57 1.90 2.80
C ARG A 171 -1.17 0.80 3.67
N ILE A 172 -1.95 1.20 4.68
CA ILE A 172 -2.67 0.29 5.58
C ILE A 172 -3.92 -0.23 4.86
N PRO A 173 -4.14 -1.56 4.76
CA PRO A 173 -5.40 -2.10 4.26
C PRO A 173 -6.56 -1.67 5.14
N ARG A 174 -7.55 -1.02 4.55
CA ARG A 174 -8.75 -0.52 5.25
C ARG A 174 -10.00 -1.10 4.59
N ARG A 175 -10.85 -1.76 5.36
CA ARG A 175 -12.18 -2.20 4.88
C ARG A 175 -13.17 -1.06 5.08
N ALA A 176 -14.03 -0.84 4.11
CA ALA A 176 -15.07 0.19 4.18
C ALA A 176 -16.38 -0.28 3.55
N ALA A 177 -17.46 0.43 3.84
CA ALA A 177 -18.72 0.26 3.14
C ALA A 177 -19.47 1.58 2.99
N ARG A 178 -20.23 1.71 1.90
CA ARG A 178 -21.02 2.90 1.57
C ARG A 178 -22.40 2.54 1.05
N VAL A 179 -23.33 3.49 1.08
CA VAL A 179 -24.68 3.32 0.54
C VAL A 179 -25.01 4.44 -0.45
N ALA A 180 -25.17 4.07 -1.73
CA ALA A 180 -25.79 4.92 -2.74
C ALA A 180 -27.30 5.01 -2.48
N VAL A 181 -27.73 6.04 -1.77
CA VAL A 181 -29.15 6.31 -1.50
C VAL A 181 -29.76 7.01 -2.71
N LEU A 182 -30.76 6.37 -3.33
CA LEU A 182 -31.48 6.87 -4.49
C LEU A 182 -32.88 7.37 -4.11
N ASP A 183 -33.24 8.56 -4.59
CA ASP A 183 -34.60 9.07 -4.48
C ASP A 183 -35.55 8.41 -5.51
N PRO A 184 -36.88 8.65 -5.43
CA PRO A 184 -37.83 8.09 -6.39
C PRO A 184 -37.61 8.50 -7.85
N ASP A 185 -36.92 9.62 -8.09
CA ASP A 185 -36.58 10.14 -9.42
C ASP A 185 -35.20 9.64 -9.90
N GLY A 186 -34.52 8.80 -9.09
CA GLY A 186 -33.21 8.22 -9.40
C GLY A 186 -32.01 9.13 -9.08
N ALA A 187 -32.21 10.29 -8.44
CA ALA A 187 -31.10 11.10 -7.96
C ALA A 187 -30.39 10.42 -6.78
N VAL A 188 -29.06 10.53 -6.71
CA VAL A 188 -28.24 9.95 -5.64
C VAL A 188 -27.81 11.01 -4.63
N PHE A 189 -27.85 10.67 -3.34
CA PHE A 189 -27.30 11.53 -2.29
C PHE A 189 -25.80 11.34 -2.14
N LEU A 190 -25.03 12.43 -2.21
CA LEU A 190 -23.57 12.44 -2.05
C LEU A 190 -23.12 13.48 -1.02
N LEU A 191 -22.01 13.16 -0.36
CA LEU A 191 -21.24 14.03 0.54
C LEU A 191 -19.98 14.51 -0.18
N ARG A 192 -19.59 15.76 0.04
CA ARG A 192 -18.38 16.36 -0.51
C ARG A 192 -17.29 16.35 0.54
N TYR A 193 -16.15 15.76 0.21
CA TYR A 193 -14.98 15.67 1.07
C TYR A 193 -13.84 16.53 0.51
N ASP A 194 -12.90 16.90 1.36
CA ASP A 194 -11.60 17.46 0.97
C ASP A 194 -10.48 16.69 1.64
N ASN A 195 -9.64 16.06 0.83
CA ASN A 195 -8.58 15.17 1.28
C ASN A 195 -7.21 15.67 0.85
N VAL A 196 -6.24 15.57 1.76
CA VAL A 196 -4.86 16.06 1.54
C VAL A 196 -4.15 15.40 0.35
N GLU A 197 -4.49 14.16 0.00
CA GLU A 197 -3.82 13.42 -1.06
C GLU A 197 -4.58 13.50 -2.40
N VAL A 198 -5.90 13.35 -2.37
CA VAL A 198 -6.71 13.23 -3.58
C VAL A 198 -7.52 14.49 -3.92
N GLY A 199 -7.45 15.52 -3.07
CA GLY A 199 -8.20 16.76 -3.20
C GLY A 199 -9.68 16.60 -2.92
N VAL A 200 -10.49 17.46 -3.54
CA VAL A 200 -11.94 17.47 -3.39
C VAL A 200 -12.61 16.38 -4.23
N TYR A 201 -13.54 15.66 -3.62
CA TYR A 201 -14.37 14.67 -4.30
C TYR A 201 -15.75 14.53 -3.66
N TRP A 202 -16.67 13.90 -4.40
CA TRP A 202 -17.99 13.49 -3.91
C TRP A 202 -18.08 11.98 -3.80
N ALA A 203 -18.58 11.49 -2.67
CA ALA A 203 -18.83 10.07 -2.43
C ALA A 203 -20.16 9.87 -1.70
N MET A 204 -20.65 8.63 -1.72
CA MET A 204 -21.86 8.25 -0.99
C MET A 204 -21.56 8.17 0.51
N PRO A 205 -22.55 8.34 1.40
CA PRO A 205 -22.35 8.14 2.82
C PRO A 205 -21.74 6.77 3.13
N GLY A 206 -20.78 6.74 4.04
CA GLY A 206 -20.06 5.53 4.42
C GLY A 206 -18.62 5.76 4.87
N GLY A 207 -18.09 4.76 5.56
CA GLY A 207 -16.82 4.86 6.27
C GLY A 207 -16.18 3.51 6.52
N GLY A 208 -15.29 3.46 7.50
CA GLY A 208 -14.49 2.28 7.83
C GLY A 208 -15.31 1.24 8.57
N LEU A 209 -15.00 -0.04 8.35
CA LEU A 209 -15.60 -1.11 9.14
C LEU A 209 -14.86 -1.30 10.46
N GLU A 210 -15.61 -1.51 11.53
CA GLU A 210 -15.05 -1.75 12.86
C GLU A 210 -14.86 -3.25 13.11
N GLY A 211 -13.62 -3.69 13.35
CA GLY A 211 -13.32 -5.10 13.61
C GLY A 211 -13.86 -6.03 12.52
N ASP A 212 -14.70 -6.99 12.92
CA ASP A 212 -15.30 -7.99 12.05
C ASP A 212 -16.74 -7.62 11.59
N GLU A 213 -17.13 -6.35 11.69
CA GLU A 213 -18.45 -5.85 11.29
C GLU A 213 -18.82 -6.28 9.86
N ASP A 214 -20.09 -6.68 9.69
CA ASP A 214 -20.64 -7.00 8.36
C ASP A 214 -20.68 -5.72 7.52
N PRO A 215 -20.23 -5.76 6.25
CA PRO A 215 -20.19 -4.55 5.44
C PRO A 215 -21.55 -3.86 5.26
N ARG A 216 -22.68 -4.58 5.30
CA ARG A 216 -24.02 -3.96 5.20
C ARG A 216 -24.37 -3.23 6.49
N GLU A 217 -24.08 -3.84 7.64
CA GLU A 217 -24.31 -3.21 8.96
C GLU A 217 -23.47 -1.95 9.11
N GLY A 218 -22.18 -2.02 8.76
CA GLY A 218 -21.30 -0.86 8.78
C GLY A 218 -21.78 0.26 7.85
N ALA A 219 -22.24 -0.07 6.63
CA ALA A 219 -22.77 0.94 5.72
C ALA A 219 -24.00 1.67 6.32
N LEU A 220 -24.87 0.96 7.04
CA LEU A 220 -26.05 1.55 7.68
C LEU A 220 -25.70 2.39 8.91
N ARG A 221 -24.73 1.93 9.71
CA ARG A 221 -24.20 2.70 10.85
C ARG A 221 -23.68 4.05 10.36
N GLU A 222 -22.83 4.04 9.35
CA GLU A 222 -22.24 5.24 8.76
C GLU A 222 -23.31 6.17 8.14
N VAL A 223 -24.28 5.62 7.40
CA VAL A 223 -25.42 6.41 6.90
C VAL A 223 -26.16 7.08 8.06
N ARG A 224 -26.39 6.37 9.17
CA ARG A 224 -27.05 6.96 10.34
C ARG A 224 -26.21 8.08 10.95
N GLU A 225 -24.90 7.91 11.04
CA GLU A 225 -23.98 8.89 11.64
C GLU A 225 -23.84 10.15 10.75
N GLU A 226 -23.63 9.98 9.45
CA GLU A 226 -23.37 11.09 8.51
C GLU A 226 -24.66 11.76 8.00
N THR A 227 -25.85 11.16 8.20
CA THR A 227 -27.12 11.71 7.70
C THR A 227 -28.27 11.76 8.72
N GLY A 228 -28.17 11.01 9.82
CA GLY A 228 -29.25 10.79 10.80
C GLY A 228 -30.40 9.91 10.31
N TRP A 229 -30.31 9.34 9.11
CA TRP A 229 -31.36 8.49 8.57
C TRP A 229 -31.29 7.08 9.19
N THR A 230 -32.44 6.59 9.67
CA THR A 230 -32.54 5.32 10.42
C THR A 230 -33.50 4.31 9.78
N ASP A 231 -34.21 4.72 8.74
CA ASP A 231 -35.26 4.01 8.03
C ASP A 231 -34.81 3.46 6.66
N LEU A 232 -33.51 3.53 6.36
CA LEU A 232 -32.94 2.98 5.15
C LEU A 232 -32.53 1.53 5.35
N GLU A 233 -32.70 0.71 4.31
CA GLU A 233 -32.21 -0.66 4.24
C GLU A 233 -31.28 -0.81 3.04
N PRO A 234 -30.09 -1.43 3.20
CA PRO A 234 -29.12 -1.57 2.14
C PRO A 234 -29.59 -2.73 1.26
N GLY A 235 -29.92 -2.41 0.01
CA GLY A 235 -30.32 -3.37 -1.00
C GLY A 235 -29.12 -4.14 -1.59
N PRO A 236 -29.13 -4.43 -2.90
CA PRO A 236 -28.06 -5.19 -3.53
C PRO A 236 -26.71 -4.44 -3.53
N LEU A 237 -25.62 -5.20 -3.62
CA LEU A 237 -24.27 -4.68 -3.84
C LEU A 237 -24.19 -4.09 -5.26
N LEU A 238 -23.82 -2.82 -5.36
CA LEU A 238 -23.54 -2.14 -6.63
C LEU A 238 -22.19 -2.59 -7.18
N CYS A 239 -21.14 -2.48 -6.37
CA CYS A 239 -19.78 -2.93 -6.70
C CYS A 239 -18.90 -3.01 -5.45
N THR A 240 -17.72 -3.58 -5.62
CA THR A 240 -16.57 -3.35 -4.74
C THR A 240 -15.56 -2.45 -5.47
N TRP A 241 -14.88 -1.59 -4.73
CA TRP A 241 -13.87 -0.70 -5.31
C TRP A 241 -12.64 -0.63 -4.40
N GLU A 242 -11.45 -0.57 -5.01
CA GLU A 242 -10.20 -0.36 -4.30
C GLU A 242 -9.55 0.95 -4.74
N HIS A 243 -9.09 1.74 -3.77
CA HIS A 243 -8.36 2.98 -4.03
C HIS A 243 -7.43 3.32 -2.87
N ASP A 244 -6.60 4.32 -3.13
CA ASP A 244 -5.55 4.79 -2.24
C ASP A 244 -5.82 6.26 -1.86
N PHE A 245 -5.75 6.58 -0.58
CA PHE A 245 -5.81 7.96 -0.08
C PHE A 245 -5.14 8.07 1.29
N THR A 246 -5.02 9.30 1.82
CA THR A 246 -4.51 9.54 3.17
C THR A 246 -5.69 9.79 4.09
N HIS A 247 -6.03 8.81 4.92
CA HIS A 247 -7.06 8.91 5.94
C HIS A 247 -6.63 9.86 7.07
N LEU A 248 -7.56 10.66 7.59
CA LEU A 248 -7.27 11.72 8.57
C LEU A 248 -6.60 11.18 9.84
N HIS A 249 -6.98 9.98 10.28
CA HIS A 249 -6.47 9.38 11.52
C HIS A 249 -5.51 8.20 11.32
N GLU A 250 -5.60 7.50 10.18
CA GLU A 250 -4.82 6.27 9.92
C GLU A 250 -3.60 6.53 9.01
N GLY A 251 -3.51 7.72 8.40
CA GLY A 251 -2.47 8.03 7.42
C GLY A 251 -2.74 7.37 6.07
N PRO A 252 -1.70 7.03 5.28
CA PRO A 252 -1.88 6.41 3.96
C PRO A 252 -2.59 5.05 4.07
N VAL A 253 -3.74 4.92 3.41
CA VAL A 253 -4.55 3.69 3.39
C VAL A 253 -4.78 3.20 1.96
N ARG A 254 -4.95 1.89 1.83
CA ARG A 254 -5.49 1.19 0.64
C ARG A 254 -6.87 0.71 1.07
N GLN A 255 -7.91 1.41 0.64
CA GLN A 255 -9.27 1.09 1.00
C GLN A 255 -9.85 0.06 0.04
N HIS A 256 -10.48 -0.97 0.57
CA HIS A 256 -11.36 -1.90 -0.14
C HIS A 256 -12.80 -1.69 0.35
N GLU A 257 -13.64 -1.11 -0.49
CA GLU A 257 -15.00 -0.72 -0.12
C GLU A 257 -16.10 -1.53 -0.80
N HIS A 258 -17.18 -1.78 -0.06
CA HIS A 258 -18.43 -2.35 -0.58
C HIS A 258 -19.45 -1.23 -0.74
N ILE A 259 -20.02 -1.09 -1.94
CA ILE A 259 -21.02 -0.05 -2.21
C ILE A 259 -22.36 -0.73 -2.42
N TYR A 260 -23.33 -0.42 -1.55
CA TYR A 260 -24.71 -0.91 -1.65
C TYR A 260 -25.63 0.15 -2.22
N VAL A 261 -26.79 -0.26 -2.75
CA VAL A 261 -27.85 0.67 -3.16
C VAL A 261 -28.99 0.63 -2.17
N ALA A 262 -29.49 1.79 -1.74
CA ALA A 262 -30.73 1.91 -0.98
C ALA A 262 -31.68 2.87 -1.69
N HIS A 263 -32.99 2.73 -1.46
CA HIS A 263 -33.99 3.69 -1.91
C HIS A 263 -34.56 4.43 -0.70
N GLY A 264 -34.73 5.74 -0.82
CA GLY A 264 -35.28 6.58 0.25
C GLY A 264 -35.92 7.86 -0.30
N PRO A 265 -36.71 8.59 0.50
CA PRO A 265 -37.26 9.87 0.05
C PRO A 265 -36.15 10.91 -0.08
N ARG A 266 -36.29 11.84 -1.03
CA ARG A 266 -35.44 13.03 -1.09
C ARG A 266 -35.66 13.87 0.17
N ARG A 267 -34.62 14.03 0.97
CA ARG A 267 -34.62 14.81 2.21
C ARG A 267 -33.20 15.27 2.56
N GLU A 268 -33.11 16.19 3.51
CA GLU A 268 -31.82 16.66 4.03
C GLU A 268 -31.34 15.73 5.16
N PRO A 269 -30.02 15.64 5.39
CA PRO A 269 -29.47 15.15 6.64
C PRO A 269 -30.07 15.87 7.84
N THR A 270 -30.32 15.13 8.91
CA THR A 270 -30.91 15.65 10.14
C THR A 270 -30.28 14.98 11.34
N GLY A 271 -30.46 15.51 12.54
CA GLY A 271 -29.99 14.88 13.77
C GLY A 271 -28.93 15.69 14.53
N PRO A 272 -28.81 15.46 15.84
CA PRO A 272 -28.00 16.28 16.72
C PRO A 272 -26.49 16.09 16.53
N ASP A 273 -26.05 14.90 16.10
CA ASP A 273 -24.63 14.53 16.03
C ASP A 273 -24.00 14.81 14.65
N LEU A 274 -24.81 15.27 13.69
CA LEU A 274 -24.40 15.47 12.29
C LEU A 274 -23.18 16.38 12.13
N ALA A 275 -23.17 17.51 12.84
CA ALA A 275 -22.07 18.47 12.74
C ALA A 275 -20.75 17.90 13.30
N ALA A 276 -20.83 17.07 14.33
CA ALA A 276 -19.67 16.41 14.92
C ALA A 276 -19.13 15.32 13.98
N ALA A 277 -20.01 14.49 13.41
CA ALA A 277 -19.65 13.49 12.40
C ALA A 277 -19.00 14.15 11.18
N HIS A 278 -19.61 15.21 10.63
CA HIS A 278 -19.06 15.92 9.46
C HIS A 278 -17.69 16.53 9.73
N ALA A 279 -17.48 17.08 10.93
CA ALA A 279 -16.18 17.61 11.33
C ALA A 279 -15.12 16.50 11.50
N ALA A 280 -15.51 15.34 12.03
CA ALA A 280 -14.61 14.20 12.21
C ALA A 280 -14.18 13.60 10.87
N ASP A 281 -15.10 13.50 9.92
CA ASP A 281 -14.86 12.83 8.62
C ASP A 281 -14.43 13.79 7.50
N GLY A 282 -14.30 15.08 7.80
CA GLY A 282 -13.91 16.09 6.82
C GLY A 282 -14.97 16.34 5.73
N ILE A 283 -16.25 16.13 6.07
CA ILE A 283 -17.38 16.40 5.19
C ILE A 283 -17.63 17.91 5.15
N LEU A 284 -17.55 18.48 3.94
CA LEU A 284 -17.72 19.91 3.72
C LEU A 284 -19.18 20.29 3.45
N THR A 285 -19.91 19.47 2.71
CA THR A 285 -21.30 19.70 2.35
C THR A 285 -21.92 18.43 1.76
N TRP A 286 -23.19 18.48 1.39
CA TRP A 286 -23.93 17.39 0.75
C TRP A 286 -24.79 17.91 -0.40
N ARG A 287 -25.22 17.00 -1.29
CA ARG A 287 -26.16 17.32 -2.38
C ARG A 287 -26.82 16.06 -2.93
N TRP A 288 -28.06 16.20 -3.40
CA TRP A 288 -28.71 15.25 -4.29
C TRP A 288 -28.32 15.52 -5.75
N TRP A 289 -27.81 14.50 -6.44
CA TRP A 289 -27.32 14.58 -7.81
C TRP A 289 -28.19 13.72 -8.74
N SER A 290 -28.82 14.34 -9.73
CA SER A 290 -29.47 13.62 -10.82
C SER A 290 -28.45 12.91 -11.71
N ARG A 291 -28.90 11.90 -12.46
CA ARG A 291 -28.08 11.16 -13.43
C ARG A 291 -27.39 12.09 -14.44
N ALA A 292 -28.11 13.10 -14.93
CA ALA A 292 -27.59 14.09 -15.86
C ALA A 292 -26.50 14.98 -15.25
N GLU A 293 -26.63 15.37 -13.98
CA GLU A 293 -25.62 16.18 -13.29
C GLU A 293 -24.35 15.37 -13.00
N LEU A 294 -24.49 14.08 -12.64
CA LEU A 294 -23.34 13.19 -12.41
C LEU A 294 -22.46 13.05 -13.66
N ALA A 295 -23.05 12.93 -14.85
CA ALA A 295 -22.32 12.79 -16.11
C ALA A 295 -21.45 14.02 -16.46
N GLY A 296 -21.81 15.19 -15.91
CA GLY A 296 -21.09 16.45 -16.09
C GLY A 296 -20.45 16.99 -14.82
N ALA A 297 -20.20 16.14 -13.82
CA ALA A 297 -19.68 16.57 -12.52
C ALA A 297 -18.31 17.29 -12.68
N PRO A 298 -18.16 18.51 -12.16
CA PRO A 298 -16.91 19.28 -12.28
C PRO A 298 -15.83 18.81 -11.30
N GLU A 299 -16.23 18.11 -10.24
CA GLU A 299 -15.37 17.56 -9.20
C GLU A 299 -15.39 16.03 -9.28
N ALA A 300 -14.34 15.38 -8.76
CA ALA A 300 -14.20 13.93 -8.86
C ALA A 300 -15.36 13.22 -8.15
N LEU A 301 -15.89 12.17 -8.78
CA LEU A 301 -16.84 11.24 -8.18
C LEU A 301 -16.09 9.99 -7.73
N TRP A 302 -16.43 9.49 -6.55
CA TRP A 302 -15.82 8.31 -5.95
C TRP A 302 -16.92 7.27 -5.70
N PRO A 303 -16.93 6.13 -6.42
CA PRO A 303 -16.00 5.72 -7.47
C PRO A 303 -16.07 6.59 -8.75
N PRO A 304 -14.99 6.70 -9.55
CA PRO A 304 -15.00 7.46 -10.82
C PRO A 304 -16.06 7.00 -11.81
N ASP A 305 -16.37 5.70 -11.79
CA ASP A 305 -17.37 5.07 -12.65
C ASP A 305 -18.80 5.13 -12.09
N LEU A 306 -19.05 5.85 -10.99
CA LEU A 306 -20.34 5.93 -10.33
C LEU A 306 -21.52 6.19 -11.30
N PRO A 307 -21.46 7.13 -12.27
CA PRO A 307 -22.55 7.34 -13.20
C PRO A 307 -22.91 6.06 -13.98
N ARG A 308 -21.89 5.41 -14.56
CA ARG A 308 -22.04 4.18 -15.35
C ARG A 308 -22.56 3.02 -14.51
N LEU A 309 -22.10 2.90 -13.26
CA LEU A 309 -22.54 1.86 -12.33
C LEU A 309 -24.03 1.99 -12.03
N LEU A 310 -24.50 3.22 -11.79
CA LEU A 310 -25.90 3.48 -11.46
C LEU A 310 -26.82 3.28 -12.68
N ASP A 311 -26.39 3.68 -13.89
CA ASP A 311 -27.13 3.40 -15.13
C ASP A 311 -27.30 1.89 -15.36
N ALA A 312 -26.23 1.11 -15.15
CA ALA A 312 -26.27 -0.34 -15.28
C ALA A 312 -27.19 -0.99 -14.23
N PHE A 313 -27.21 -0.44 -13.00
CA PHE A 313 -28.07 -0.91 -11.93
C PHE A 313 -29.56 -0.74 -12.26
N GLU A 314 -29.96 0.44 -12.78
CA GLU A 314 -31.34 0.71 -13.18
C GLU A 314 -31.78 -0.17 -14.34
N ALA A 315 -30.94 -0.32 -15.37
CA ALA A 315 -31.22 -1.19 -16.51
C ALA A 315 -31.43 -2.65 -16.08
N GLY A 316 -30.62 -3.15 -15.15
CA GLY A 316 -30.74 -4.50 -14.59
C GLY A 316 -31.87 -4.67 -13.57
N GLY A 317 -32.40 -3.57 -13.02
CA GLY A 317 -33.54 -3.56 -12.10
C GLY A 317 -34.90 -3.57 -12.84
N GLY A 318 -34.95 -3.02 -14.05
CA GLY A 318 -36.14 -3.02 -14.91
C GLY A 318 -36.61 -4.42 -15.33
N ASP A 319 -35.69 -5.37 -15.43
CA ASP A 319 -35.96 -6.77 -15.82
C ASP A 319 -36.53 -7.61 -14.65
N ARG A 320 -36.34 -7.16 -13.40
CA ARG A 320 -36.83 -7.87 -12.19
C ARG A 320 -38.16 -7.35 -11.65
N ARG A 321 -38.73 -6.28 -12.20
CA ARG A 321 -40.04 -5.71 -11.78
C ARG A 321 -41.21 -6.07 -12.71
N GLN A 322 -41.01 -6.94 -13.71
CA GLN A 322 -42.07 -7.43 -14.63
C GLN A 322 -42.39 -8.93 -14.47
N GLY A 323 -41.90 -9.59 -13.41
CA GLY A 323 -42.17 -11.01 -13.11
C GLY A 323 -43.20 -11.21 -12.01
#